data_AF-A0A7S3MFV2-F1
#
_entry.id   AF-A0A7S3MFV2-F1
#
_cell.length_a   1.000
_cell.length_b   1.000
_cell.length_c   1.000
_cell.angle_alpha   90.00
_cell.angle_beta   90.00
_cell.angle_gamma   90.00
#
_symmetry.space_group_name_H-M   'P 1'
#
loop_
_entity.id
_entity.type
_entity.pdbx_description
1 polymer ?
#
loop_
_entity_poly.entity_id
_entity_poly.type
_entity_poly.pdbx_seq_one_letter_code
_entity_poly.pdbx_strand_id
1 'polypeptide(L)'
;AIQQRNLVELDKLLLERSTPGNPLYQQWFSFEEVGQMTSNPDGAKAVEDWLAENNIEVSWKSAHSDYIRATAKISQWEQMLNTKFYEFEDQSRVKSSKKNRVMHRATEYSLPEHVAPHLHTVFNTVQVPPVYRKKYYMKDMKFENKVTANLRKDVQAGAPQVTVAFLNEYY
;
A
#
# COMPACT_ATOMS: atom_id res chain seq x y z
N ALA A 1 4.68 -2.07 -11.77
CA ALA A 1 3.25 -2.36 -12.00
C ALA A 1 2.98 -2.13 -13.47
N ILE A 2 2.34 -3.11 -14.09
CA ILE A 2 1.99 -3.09 -15.51
C ILE A 2 0.71 -2.30 -15.69
N GLN A 3 0.61 -1.62 -16.84
CA GLN A 3 -0.56 -0.85 -17.20
C GLN A 3 -1.74 -1.80 -17.45
N GLN A 4 -2.74 -1.73 -16.58
CA GLN A 4 -3.97 -2.52 -16.69
C GLN A 4 -4.90 -1.95 -17.78
N ARG A 5 -5.72 -2.81 -18.36
CA ARG A 5 -6.71 -2.48 -19.40
C ARG A 5 -8.11 -2.36 -18.80
N ASN A 6 -9.02 -1.73 -19.54
CA ASN A 6 -10.46 -1.69 -19.25
C ASN A 6 -10.87 -1.16 -17.86
N LEU A 7 -10.04 -0.34 -17.22
CA LEU A 7 -10.33 0.20 -15.88
C LEU A 7 -11.62 1.04 -15.84
N VAL A 8 -11.90 1.79 -16.90
CA VAL A 8 -13.15 2.59 -17.01
C VAL A 8 -14.39 1.71 -17.02
N GLU A 9 -14.32 0.55 -17.70
CA GLU A 9 -15.42 -0.40 -17.73
C GLU A 9 -15.56 -1.11 -16.37
N LEU A 10 -14.45 -1.48 -15.74
CA LEU A 10 -14.45 -2.05 -14.40
C LEU A 10 -15.10 -1.10 -13.37
N ASP A 11 -14.78 0.20 -13.42
CA ASP A 11 -15.38 1.22 -12.54
C ASP A 11 -16.90 1.32 -12.73
N LYS A 12 -17.37 1.28 -13.98
CA LYS A 12 -18.81 1.26 -14.29
C LYS A 12 -19.48 0.01 -13.71
N LEU A 13 -18.89 -1.17 -13.92
CA LEU A 13 -19.43 -2.44 -13.43
C LEU A 13 -19.44 -2.52 -11.90
N LEU A 14 -18.43 -1.91 -11.25
CA LEU A 14 -18.34 -1.77 -9.80
C LEU A 14 -19.48 -0.90 -9.25
N LEU A 15 -19.76 0.23 -9.91
CA LEU A 15 -20.85 1.12 -9.52
C LEU A 15 -22.22 0.44 -9.65
N GLU A 16 -22.46 -0.28 -10.75
CA GLU A 16 -23.70 -1.04 -10.95
C GLU A 16 -23.93 -2.06 -9.83
N ARG A 17 -22.89 -2.78 -9.41
CA ARG A 17 -22.97 -3.83 -8.37
C ARG A 17 -23.00 -3.30 -6.94
N SER A 18 -22.56 -2.06 -6.72
CA SER A 18 -22.56 -1.41 -5.41
C SER A 18 -23.75 -0.47 -5.17
N THR A 19 -24.56 -0.19 -6.20
CA THR A 19 -25.73 0.71 -6.09
C THR A 19 -26.99 -0.06 -5.66
N PRO A 20 -27.58 0.23 -4.50
CA PRO A 20 -28.86 -0.36 -4.09
C PRO A 20 -29.97 -0.04 -5.11
N GLY A 21 -30.79 -1.05 -5.43
CA GLY A 21 -31.86 -0.91 -6.44
C GLY A 21 -31.43 -1.20 -7.88
N ASN A 22 -30.12 -1.38 -8.14
CA ASN A 22 -29.64 -1.92 -9.41
C ASN A 22 -29.92 -3.45 -9.47
N PRO A 23 -30.34 -4.01 -10.61
CA PRO A 23 -30.52 -5.46 -10.78
C PRO A 23 -29.27 -6.29 -10.44
N LEU A 24 -28.07 -5.72 -10.61
CA LEU A 24 -26.78 -6.37 -10.37
C LEU A 24 -26.25 -6.13 -8.94
N TYR A 25 -27.01 -5.50 -8.06
CA TYR A 25 -26.57 -5.20 -6.70
C TYR A 25 -26.12 -6.47 -5.95
N GLN A 26 -24.94 -6.41 -5.31
CA GLN A 26 -24.27 -7.51 -4.61
C GLN A 26 -23.84 -8.70 -5.47
N GLN A 27 -23.90 -8.60 -6.80
CA GLN A 27 -23.42 -9.64 -7.71
C GLN A 27 -21.94 -9.41 -8.03
N TRP A 28 -21.07 -9.62 -7.05
CA TRP A 28 -19.63 -9.36 -7.17
C TRP A 28 -18.94 -10.33 -8.12
N PHE A 29 -17.92 -9.83 -8.81
CA PHE A 29 -17.03 -10.67 -9.60
C PHE A 29 -16.02 -11.41 -8.72
N SER A 30 -15.65 -12.60 -9.19
CA SER A 30 -14.51 -13.36 -8.69
C SER A 30 -13.18 -12.71 -9.09
N PHE A 31 -12.11 -13.12 -8.40
CA PHE A 31 -10.76 -12.67 -8.71
C PHE A 31 -10.36 -12.94 -10.17
N GLU A 32 -10.70 -14.12 -10.69
CA GLU A 32 -10.38 -14.54 -12.06
C GLU A 32 -11.13 -13.71 -13.11
N GLU A 33 -12.41 -13.40 -12.89
CA GLU A 33 -13.21 -12.58 -13.81
C GLU A 33 -12.65 -11.15 -13.92
N VAL A 34 -12.23 -10.56 -12.79
CA VAL A 34 -11.58 -9.24 -12.79
C VAL A 34 -10.22 -9.30 -13.50
N GLY A 35 -9.44 -10.36 -13.24
CA GLY A 35 -8.15 -10.59 -13.90
C GLY A 35 -8.27 -10.69 -15.42
N GLN A 36 -9.24 -11.48 -15.91
CA GLN A 36 -9.49 -11.61 -17.35
C GLN A 36 -9.85 -10.28 -18.01
N MET A 37 -10.63 -9.44 -17.33
CA MET A 37 -11.06 -8.14 -17.84
C MET A 37 -9.92 -7.10 -17.88
N THR A 38 -9.04 -7.11 -16.88
CA THR A 38 -8.06 -6.04 -16.65
C THR A 38 -6.63 -6.39 -17.07
N SER A 39 -6.31 -7.68 -17.23
CA SER A 39 -4.96 -8.14 -17.55
C SER A 39 -4.43 -7.57 -18.87
N ASN A 40 -3.13 -7.34 -18.90
CA ASN A 40 -2.40 -6.87 -20.09
C ASN A 40 -1.20 -7.79 -20.35
N PRO A 41 -1.43 -9.00 -20.92
CA PRO A 41 -0.37 -9.96 -21.15
C PRO A 41 0.71 -9.44 -22.11
N ASP A 42 0.32 -8.65 -23.11
CA ASP A 42 1.27 -8.06 -24.07
C ASP A 42 2.21 -7.05 -23.37
N GLY A 43 1.65 -6.20 -22.50
CA GLY A 43 2.44 -5.25 -21.72
C GLY A 43 3.32 -5.94 -20.69
N ALA A 44 2.84 -7.03 -20.07
CA ALA A 44 3.64 -7.85 -19.19
C ALA A 44 4.84 -8.46 -19.92
N LYS A 45 4.60 -9.04 -21.11
CA LYS A 45 5.65 -9.61 -21.93
C LYS A 45 6.67 -8.58 -22.37
N ALA A 46 6.25 -7.40 -22.82
CA ALA A 46 7.17 -6.32 -23.21
C ALA A 46 8.09 -5.89 -22.05
N VAL A 47 7.56 -5.87 -20.81
CA VAL A 47 8.36 -5.57 -19.61
C VAL A 47 9.31 -6.74 -19.26
N GLU A 48 8.86 -7.99 -19.39
CA GLU A 48 9.71 -9.17 -19.19
C GLU A 48 10.87 -9.21 -20.19
N ASP A 49 10.60 -8.96 -21.48
CA ASP A 49 11.61 -8.91 -22.53
C ASP A 49 12.62 -7.78 -22.25
N TRP A 50 12.15 -6.58 -21.87
CA TRP A 50 13.01 -5.46 -21.48
C TRP A 50 13.92 -5.78 -20.27
N LEU A 51 13.39 -6.49 -19.26
CA LEU A 51 14.18 -6.93 -18.12
C LEU A 51 15.23 -7.98 -18.54
N ALA A 52 14.87 -8.92 -19.41
CA ALA A 52 15.76 -9.95 -19.92
C ALA A 52 16.90 -9.37 -20.77
N GLU A 53 16.61 -8.40 -21.65
CA GLU A 53 17.62 -7.67 -22.45
C GLU A 53 18.69 -7.00 -21.57
N ASN A 54 18.28 -6.54 -20.39
CA ASN A 54 19.17 -5.92 -19.43
C ASN A 54 19.79 -6.93 -18.45
N ASN A 55 19.64 -8.23 -18.67
CA ASN A 55 20.13 -9.31 -17.79
C ASN A 55 19.60 -9.21 -16.35
N ILE A 56 18.32 -8.88 -16.19
CA ILE A 56 17.64 -8.83 -14.89
C ILE A 56 16.63 -9.97 -14.81
N GLU A 57 16.79 -10.80 -13.77
CA GLU A 57 15.87 -11.90 -13.51
C GLU A 57 14.61 -11.44 -12.78
N VAL A 58 13.46 -11.95 -13.22
CA VAL A 58 12.18 -11.78 -12.55
C VAL A 58 12.12 -12.72 -11.34
N SER A 59 12.05 -12.14 -10.15
CA SER A 59 11.99 -12.87 -8.88
C SER A 59 10.57 -13.37 -8.54
N TRP A 60 9.54 -12.63 -8.97
CA TRP A 60 8.14 -12.97 -8.68
C TRP A 60 7.20 -12.23 -9.63
N LYS A 61 6.04 -12.83 -9.91
CA LYS A 61 4.93 -12.22 -10.65
C LYS A 61 3.58 -12.53 -10.00
N SER A 62 2.62 -11.62 -10.13
CA SER A 62 1.22 -11.88 -9.74
C SER A 62 0.53 -12.85 -10.69
N ALA A 63 -0.62 -13.40 -10.28
CA ALA A 63 -1.37 -14.39 -11.05
C ALA A 63 -1.75 -13.92 -12.47
N HIS A 64 -2.16 -12.67 -12.61
CA HIS A 64 -2.51 -12.05 -13.89
C HIS A 64 -1.40 -11.14 -14.45
N SER A 65 -0.19 -11.26 -13.91
CA SER A 65 0.98 -10.46 -14.30
C SER A 65 0.80 -8.94 -14.17
N ASP A 66 -0.14 -8.41 -13.39
CA ASP A 66 -0.23 -6.96 -13.11
C ASP A 66 1.00 -6.42 -12.37
N TYR A 67 1.67 -7.28 -11.60
CA TYR A 67 2.85 -6.94 -10.84
C TYR A 67 3.99 -7.91 -11.16
N ILE A 68 5.12 -7.34 -11.57
CA ILE A 68 6.39 -8.03 -11.74
C ILE A 68 7.37 -7.46 -10.72
N ARG A 69 8.09 -8.34 -10.03
CA ARG A 69 9.18 -7.99 -9.12
C ARG A 69 10.48 -8.53 -9.69
N ALA A 70 11.44 -7.64 -9.87
CA ALA A 70 12.78 -7.94 -10.33
C ALA A 70 13.81 -7.39 -9.36
N THR A 71 14.97 -8.04 -9.26
CA THR A 71 16.05 -7.63 -8.35
C THR A 71 17.35 -7.51 -9.12
N ALA A 72 18.05 -6.40 -8.94
CA ALA A 72 19.33 -6.12 -9.60
C ALA A 72 20.15 -5.14 -8.74
N LYS A 73 21.40 -4.87 -9.15
CA LYS A 73 22.27 -3.90 -8.48
C LYS A 73 21.72 -2.48 -8.67
N ILE A 74 21.91 -1.61 -7.67
CA ILE A 74 21.49 -0.20 -7.73
C ILE A 74 22.07 0.49 -8.98
N SER A 75 23.36 0.26 -9.29
CA SER A 75 24.02 0.84 -10.46
C SER A 75 23.31 0.51 -11.79
N GLN A 76 22.73 -0.68 -11.89
CA GLN A 76 22.00 -1.12 -13.08
C GLN A 76 20.64 -0.45 -13.17
N TRP A 77 19.92 -0.33 -12.04
CA TRP A 77 18.68 0.43 -11.98
C TRP A 77 18.87 1.92 -12.28
N GLU A 78 19.96 2.52 -11.82
CA GLU A 78 20.33 3.90 -12.16
C GLU A 78 20.48 4.10 -13.66
N GLN A 79 21.12 3.15 -14.35
CA GLN A 79 21.30 3.19 -15.80
C GLN A 79 19.97 2.98 -16.54
N MET A 80 19.19 1.98 -16.16
CA MET A 80 17.93 1.62 -16.85
C MET A 80 16.83 2.68 -16.68
N LEU A 81 16.76 3.30 -15.51
CA LEU A 81 15.73 4.27 -15.15
C LEU A 81 16.21 5.72 -15.28
N ASN A 82 17.42 5.93 -15.83
CA ASN A 82 18.08 7.23 -15.94
C ASN A 82 17.93 8.08 -14.67
N THR A 83 18.39 7.54 -13.55
CA THR A 83 18.18 8.12 -12.22
C THR A 83 19.38 7.96 -11.31
N LYS A 84 19.32 8.60 -10.14
CA LYS A 84 20.28 8.47 -9.04
C LYS A 84 19.58 8.07 -7.75
N PHE A 85 20.05 6.98 -7.15
CA PHE A 85 19.57 6.53 -5.86
C PHE A 85 20.43 7.10 -4.75
N TYR A 86 19.75 7.68 -3.76
CA TYR A 86 20.34 8.19 -2.54
C TYR A 86 19.86 7.37 -1.36
N GLU A 87 20.68 7.37 -0.31
CA GLU A 87 20.29 6.81 0.98
C GLU A 87 19.44 7.84 1.75
N PHE A 88 18.22 7.46 2.09
CA PHE A 88 17.31 8.25 2.92
C PHE A 88 17.11 7.56 4.27
N GLU A 89 17.08 8.36 5.34
CA GLU A 89 16.76 7.89 6.69
C GLU A 89 15.36 8.35 7.12
N ASP A 90 14.48 7.42 7.45
CA ASP A 90 13.18 7.68 8.03
C ASP A 90 13.32 8.09 9.50
N GLN A 91 13.02 9.36 9.80
CA GLN A 91 13.07 9.92 11.16
C GLN A 91 11.78 9.76 11.95
N SER A 92 10.69 9.28 11.32
CA SER A 92 9.39 9.15 11.98
C SER A 92 9.33 7.98 12.97
N ARG A 93 10.13 6.93 12.74
CA ARG A 93 10.13 5.71 13.56
C ARG A 93 11.11 5.81 14.73
N VAL A 94 10.64 6.40 15.83
CA VAL A 94 11.43 6.64 17.06
C VAL A 94 11.94 5.35 17.75
N LYS A 95 11.28 4.19 17.54
CA LYS A 95 11.61 2.93 18.24
C LYS A 95 12.15 1.81 17.34
N SER A 96 12.27 2.02 16.03
CA SER A 96 12.83 0.98 15.15
C SER A 96 14.35 1.02 15.18
N SER A 97 14.99 -0.16 15.09
CA SER A 97 16.44 -0.27 14.86
C SER A 97 16.87 0.58 13.67
N LYS A 98 18.07 1.18 13.72
CA LYS A 98 18.60 2.04 12.64
C LYS A 98 18.53 1.38 11.25
N LYS A 99 18.75 0.06 11.17
CA LYS A 99 18.68 -0.72 9.91
C LYS A 99 17.31 -0.65 9.22
N ASN A 100 16.21 -0.55 9.98
CA ASN A 100 14.85 -0.50 9.43
C ASN A 100 14.40 0.93 9.07
N ARG A 101 15.30 1.92 9.23
CA ARG A 101 15.04 3.33 8.95
C ARG A 101 15.68 3.78 7.63
N VAL A 102 16.66 3.03 7.14
CA VAL A 102 17.39 3.39 5.92
C VAL A 102 16.69 2.80 4.69
N MET A 103 16.59 3.59 3.62
CA MET A 103 16.00 3.18 2.34
C MET A 103 16.68 3.90 1.18
N HIS A 104 16.87 3.20 0.07
CA HIS A 104 17.39 3.82 -1.15
C HIS A 104 16.24 4.34 -2.00
N ARG A 105 16.24 5.64 -2.33
CA ARG A 105 15.22 6.28 -3.15
C ARG A 105 15.85 7.24 -4.15
N ALA A 106 15.13 7.54 -5.21
CA ALA A 106 15.46 8.55 -6.19
C ALA A 106 14.52 9.75 -6.06
N THR A 107 14.92 10.91 -6.59
CA THR A 107 14.06 12.10 -6.67
C THR A 107 13.10 12.05 -7.86
N GLU A 108 13.57 11.50 -8.97
CA GLU A 108 12.84 11.33 -10.23
C GLU A 108 13.41 10.14 -11.00
N TYR A 109 12.69 9.63 -11.99
CA TYR A 109 13.20 8.61 -12.90
C TYR A 109 12.55 8.78 -14.27
N SER A 110 13.22 8.26 -15.29
CA SER A 110 12.71 8.22 -16.66
C SER A 110 12.63 6.78 -17.15
N LEU A 111 11.74 6.52 -18.12
CA LEU A 111 11.60 5.22 -18.75
C LEU A 111 11.91 5.31 -20.25
N PRO A 112 12.45 4.25 -20.85
CA PRO A 112 12.54 4.15 -22.31
C PRO A 112 11.17 4.25 -22.97
N GLU A 113 11.11 4.90 -24.13
CA GLU A 113 9.85 5.16 -24.86
C GLU A 113 9.07 3.89 -25.21
N HIS A 114 9.76 2.79 -25.52
CA HIS A 114 9.12 1.51 -25.86
C HIS A 114 8.49 0.79 -24.66
N VAL A 115 8.92 1.08 -23.42
CA VAL A 115 8.41 0.42 -22.20
C VAL A 115 7.41 1.29 -21.46
N ALA A 116 7.56 2.62 -21.56
CA ALA A 116 6.71 3.57 -20.84
C ALA A 116 5.19 3.33 -20.99
N PRO A 117 4.64 2.96 -22.17
CA PRO A 117 3.21 2.68 -22.32
C PRO A 117 2.72 1.41 -21.59
N HIS A 118 3.64 0.48 -21.29
CA HIS A 118 3.33 -0.81 -20.67
C HIS A 118 3.42 -0.76 -19.15
N LEU A 119 4.04 0.27 -18.58
CA LEU A 119 4.21 0.44 -17.14
C LEU A 119 3.30 1.54 -16.60
N HIS A 120 2.55 1.21 -15.56
CA HIS A 120 1.82 2.22 -14.79
C HIS A 120 2.75 2.97 -13.83
N THR A 121 3.59 2.22 -13.11
CA THR A 121 4.53 2.80 -12.15
C THR A 121 5.62 1.82 -11.76
N VAL A 122 6.81 2.34 -11.44
CA VAL A 122 7.91 1.59 -10.83
C VAL A 122 7.95 1.91 -9.33
N PHE A 123 7.84 0.88 -8.50
CA PHE A 123 7.87 1.04 -7.04
C PHE A 123 9.28 1.02 -6.47
N ASN A 124 9.43 1.49 -5.24
CA ASN A 124 10.70 1.60 -4.52
C ASN A 124 11.71 2.53 -5.22
N THR A 125 11.22 3.45 -6.07
CA THR A 125 12.03 4.47 -6.73
C THR A 125 11.89 5.79 -5.98
N VAL A 126 10.80 6.52 -6.22
CA VAL A 126 10.54 7.86 -5.66
C VAL A 126 9.64 7.82 -4.43
N GLN A 127 8.88 6.74 -4.23
CA GLN A 127 7.86 6.69 -3.18
C GLN A 127 8.50 6.40 -1.81
N VAL A 128 8.18 7.24 -0.82
CA VAL A 128 8.58 7.03 0.57
C VAL A 128 7.41 6.48 1.40
N PRO A 129 7.68 5.63 2.41
CA PRO A 129 6.65 5.21 3.37
C PRO A 129 5.99 6.42 4.06
N PRO A 130 4.72 6.30 4.48
CA PRO A 130 4.06 7.37 5.22
C PRO A 130 4.76 7.62 6.57
N VAL A 131 4.73 8.88 7.00
CA VAL A 131 5.28 9.30 8.29
C VAL A 131 4.57 8.56 9.42
N TYR A 132 5.32 7.78 10.19
CA TYR A 132 4.79 7.11 11.36
C TYR A 132 4.58 8.12 12.50
N ARG A 133 3.34 8.52 12.73
CA ARG A 133 2.96 9.20 13.98
C ARG A 133 2.64 8.14 15.03
N LYS A 134 3.28 8.22 16.19
CA LYS A 134 2.86 7.39 17.34
C LYS A 134 1.37 7.64 17.55
N LYS A 135 0.55 6.57 17.60
CA LYS A 135 -0.81 6.68 18.13
C LYS A 135 -0.71 7.41 19.47
N TYR A 136 -1.62 8.34 19.74
CA TYR A 136 -1.73 9.00 21.03
C TYR A 136 -1.88 7.94 22.11
N TYR A 137 -0.76 7.49 22.67
CA TYR A 137 -0.77 6.86 23.97
C TYR A 137 -1.06 8.02 24.90
N MET A 138 -2.30 8.09 25.40
CA MET A 138 -2.50 8.74 26.69
C MET A 138 -1.55 7.98 27.62
N LYS A 139 -0.46 8.65 28.03
CA LYS A 139 0.34 8.17 29.14
C LYS A 139 -0.67 7.90 30.24
N ASP A 140 -0.67 6.71 30.85
CA ASP A 140 -1.55 6.39 31.96
C ASP A 140 -1.53 7.57 32.91
N MET A 141 -2.57 8.41 32.85
CA MET A 141 -2.72 9.48 33.80
C MET A 141 -3.07 8.72 35.05
N LYS A 142 -2.10 8.59 35.96
CA LYS A 142 -2.39 8.23 37.33
C LYS A 142 -3.36 9.31 37.81
N PHE A 143 -4.65 9.03 37.73
CA PHE A 143 -5.65 9.78 38.46
C PHE A 143 -5.32 9.51 39.93
N GLU A 144 -4.56 10.40 40.54
CA GLU A 144 -4.58 10.51 41.98
C GLU A 144 -6.03 10.91 42.31
N ASN A 145 -6.82 9.93 42.74
CA ASN A 145 -8.17 10.15 43.26
C ASN A 145 -8.08 10.98 44.54
N LYS A 146 -7.88 12.30 44.39
CA LYS A 146 -8.21 13.29 45.42
C LYS A 146 -9.59 13.85 45.11
N VAL A 147 -10.60 12.97 45.12
CA VAL A 147 -12.00 13.38 45.23
C VAL A 147 -12.48 12.97 46.61
N THR A 148 -12.38 13.89 47.56
CA THR A 148 -13.06 13.80 48.84
C THR A 148 -14.53 14.19 48.65
N ALA A 149 -15.34 13.27 48.16
CA ALA A 149 -16.80 13.41 48.22
C ALA A 149 -17.46 12.04 48.24
N ASN A 150 -18.43 11.88 49.13
CA ASN A 150 -19.16 10.65 49.45
C ASN A 150 -19.90 10.07 48.23
N LEU A 151 -19.20 9.36 47.36
CA LEU A 151 -19.78 8.53 46.30
C LEU A 151 -19.82 7.08 46.77
N ARG A 152 -20.96 6.41 46.53
CA ARG A 152 -21.15 4.97 46.77
C ARG A 152 -19.95 4.20 46.21
N LYS A 153 -19.42 3.26 47.00
CA LYS A 153 -18.20 2.47 46.69
C LYS A 153 -18.35 1.54 45.49
N ASP A 154 -19.50 1.55 44.83
CA ASP A 154 -19.95 0.52 43.89
C ASP A 154 -19.72 0.95 42.43
N VAL A 155 -19.28 2.19 42.19
CA VAL A 155 -18.91 2.67 40.85
C VAL A 155 -17.40 2.84 40.80
N GLN A 156 -16.71 1.81 40.28
CA GLN A 156 -15.35 2.01 39.79
C GLN A 156 -15.42 2.97 38.60
N ALA A 157 -15.23 4.26 38.87
CA ALA A 157 -14.96 5.26 37.83
C ALA A 157 -13.54 5.02 37.28
N GLY A 158 -13.36 3.93 36.53
CA GLY A 158 -12.27 3.82 35.57
C GLY A 158 -12.50 4.88 34.49
N ALA A 159 -11.41 5.48 33.99
CA ALA A 159 -11.49 6.41 32.85
C ALA A 159 -12.39 5.83 31.75
N PRO A 160 -13.22 6.62 31.06
CA PRO A 160 -14.08 6.12 29.98
C PRO A 160 -13.19 5.62 28.83
N GLN A 161 -12.83 4.34 28.90
CA GLN A 161 -12.09 3.66 27.87
C GLN A 161 -13.10 3.04 26.92
N VAL A 162 -12.98 3.36 25.64
CA VAL A 162 -13.71 2.68 24.58
C VAL A 162 -13.16 1.26 24.49
N THR A 163 -13.83 0.33 25.15
CA THR A 163 -13.52 -1.11 25.10
C THR A 163 -14.32 -1.79 24.00
N VAL A 164 -13.94 -3.01 23.63
CA VAL A 164 -14.75 -3.84 22.70
C VAL A 164 -16.15 -4.08 23.27
N ALA A 165 -16.27 -4.30 24.59
CA ALA A 165 -17.56 -4.45 25.26
C ALA A 165 -18.42 -3.19 25.14
N PHE A 166 -17.83 -2.01 25.36
CA PHE A 166 -18.51 -0.74 25.13
C PHE A 166 -18.96 -0.57 23.68
N LEU A 167 -18.12 -0.90 22.69
CA LEU A 167 -18.53 -0.78 21.28
C LEU A 167 -19.70 -1.72 20.95
N ASN A 168 -19.69 -2.95 21.46
CA ASN A 168 -20.77 -3.92 21.26
C ASN A 168 -22.09 -3.53 21.95
N GLU A 169 -22.06 -2.64 22.95
CA GLU A 169 -23.27 -2.11 23.58
C GLU A 169 -23.96 -1.04 22.72
N TYR A 170 -23.20 -0.34 21.88
CA TYR A 170 -23.69 0.83 21.12
C TYR A 170 -23.83 0.61 19.61
N TYR A 171 -23.16 -0.39 19.03
CA TYR A 171 -23.20 -0.77 17.61
C TYR A 171 -23.58 -2.23 17.42
#